data_AF-W8AU79-F1
#
_entry.id   AF-W8AU79-F1
#
_cell.length_a   1.000
_cell.length_b   1.000
_cell.length_c   1.000
_cell.angle_alpha   90.00
_cell.angle_beta   90.00
_cell.angle_gamma   90.00
#
_symmetry.space_group_name_H-M   'P 1'
#
loop_
_entity.id
_entity.type
_entity.pdbx_description
1 polymer ?
#
loop_
_entity_poly.entity_id
_entity_poly.type
_entity_poly.pdbx_seq_one_letter_code
_entity_poly.pdbx_strand_id
1 'polypeptide(L)'
;MNQALKSRVANFTKNSMEYEVMQFSCDMKSNLTVLDAIKDWRFPTEVILNVSQSCERMLLDCTFGGVSYNCTDLFQPVLLDEGLCCTFNSLDPVYRFKNISNQFAFNTSYPPNVKPVDYSLENGYQNPLPEHYSPMRAIGYGITVGLSVVLNVDSDEYYCSTSNSIGFKLSIHNPEVVPDIRENGLLLPPGQESFVRLLPTQLIAHKKLRNLSRKQRNCLFEEESKLNVFSYYSYENCVYECRTEILITHCGCIPPHIYTKYSNFTVCSYKEWPCFLRANYLSKRNDQFCGQQCLPKCFSKSFKVDIFSAKLNKTFLEISSPIIANMSSAYVDKNIAVARFYLNQYNYESTIKSPYIDAIDVLDLADM
;
A
#
# COMPACT_ATOMS: atom_id res chain seq x y z
N MET A 1 -2.30 -10.70 -6.14
CA MET A 1 -2.10 -11.55 -7.35
C MET A 1 -0.79 -12.30 -7.20
N ASN A 2 -0.54 -13.36 -7.98
CA ASN A 2 0.46 -14.42 -7.70
C ASN A 2 0.80 -14.63 -6.22
N GLN A 3 0.06 -15.47 -5.52
CA GLN A 3 0.29 -15.67 -4.08
C GLN A 3 1.47 -16.60 -3.77
N ALA A 4 1.88 -17.44 -4.72
CA ALA A 4 2.97 -18.38 -4.52
C ALA A 4 3.58 -18.83 -5.85
N LEU A 5 4.91 -18.93 -5.88
CA LEU A 5 5.69 -19.44 -6.99
C LEU A 5 5.60 -20.96 -7.06
N LYS A 6 5.15 -21.49 -8.20
CA LYS A 6 4.98 -22.92 -8.46
C LYS A 6 6.26 -23.71 -8.21
N SER A 7 7.41 -23.21 -8.66
CA SER A 7 8.72 -23.85 -8.44
C SER A 7 9.10 -23.97 -6.97
N ARG A 8 8.72 -22.99 -6.13
CA ARG A 8 8.97 -23.02 -4.69
C ARG A 8 8.07 -24.04 -4.00
N VAL A 9 6.78 -24.06 -4.34
CA VAL A 9 5.81 -25.00 -3.76
C VAL A 9 6.12 -26.44 -4.18
N ALA A 10 6.67 -26.67 -5.38
CA ALA A 10 7.07 -27.99 -5.85
C ALA A 10 8.16 -28.67 -4.97
N ASN A 11 8.91 -27.89 -4.19
CA ASN A 11 9.91 -28.42 -3.26
C ASN A 11 9.31 -28.94 -1.95
N PHE A 12 8.04 -28.65 -1.67
CA PHE A 12 7.38 -29.13 -0.45
C PHE A 12 6.98 -30.59 -0.60
N THR A 13 7.23 -31.38 0.43
CA THR A 13 6.75 -32.76 0.49
C THR A 13 5.25 -32.76 0.75
N LYS A 14 4.51 -33.63 0.04
CA LYS A 14 3.06 -33.72 0.20
C LYS A 14 2.70 -34.05 1.65
N ASN A 15 1.70 -33.35 2.20
CA ASN A 15 1.30 -33.40 3.62
C ASN A 15 2.33 -32.85 4.62
N SER A 16 3.38 -32.13 4.19
CA SER A 16 4.22 -31.36 5.11
C SER A 16 3.45 -30.14 5.65
N MET A 17 3.93 -29.53 6.73
CA MET A 17 3.31 -28.33 7.29
C MET A 17 3.34 -27.17 6.27
N GLU A 18 4.45 -26.98 5.56
CA GLU A 18 4.59 -25.98 4.50
C GLU A 18 3.59 -26.20 3.37
N TYR A 19 3.46 -27.46 2.92
CA TYR A 19 2.53 -27.83 1.85
C TYR A 19 1.08 -27.53 2.25
N GLU A 20 0.68 -27.93 3.46
CA GLU A 20 -0.70 -27.77 3.94
C GLU A 20 -1.06 -26.32 4.26
N VAL A 21 -0.11 -25.54 4.78
CA VAL A 21 -0.25 -24.08 4.87
C VAL A 21 -0.52 -23.50 3.50
N MET A 22 0.24 -23.93 2.48
CA MET A 22 0.09 -23.40 1.14
C MET A 22 -1.24 -23.80 0.49
N GLN A 23 -1.70 -25.05 0.69
CA GLN A 23 -3.04 -25.44 0.23
C GLN A 23 -4.11 -24.54 0.86
N PHE A 24 -4.04 -24.34 2.18
CA PHE A 24 -4.99 -23.50 2.90
C PHE A 24 -4.97 -22.04 2.41
N SER A 25 -3.79 -21.42 2.28
CA SER A 25 -3.66 -20.04 1.81
C SER A 25 -4.11 -19.84 0.35
N CYS A 26 -4.10 -20.89 -0.47
CA CYS A 26 -4.60 -20.88 -1.84
C CYS A 26 -6.09 -21.26 -1.98
N ASP A 27 -6.84 -21.34 -0.88
CA ASP A 27 -8.23 -21.83 -0.85
C ASP A 27 -8.39 -23.25 -1.45
N MET A 28 -7.34 -24.07 -1.36
CA MET A 28 -7.34 -25.47 -1.77
C MET A 28 -7.62 -26.39 -0.57
N LYS A 29 -8.02 -27.64 -0.86
CA LYS A 29 -8.31 -28.63 0.19
C LYS A 29 -7.02 -28.99 0.94
N SER A 30 -7.02 -28.73 2.26
CA SER A 30 -5.90 -29.04 3.16
C SER A 30 -6.24 -30.15 4.16
N ASN A 31 -5.20 -30.78 4.71
CA ASN A 31 -5.27 -31.75 5.79
C ASN A 31 -5.27 -31.04 7.14
N LEU A 32 -6.46 -30.93 7.74
CA LEU A 32 -6.66 -30.22 9.01
C LEU A 32 -5.86 -30.81 10.17
N THR A 33 -5.59 -32.12 10.16
CA THR A 33 -4.79 -32.77 11.22
C THR A 33 -3.34 -32.25 11.24
N VAL A 34 -2.78 -31.92 10.07
CA VAL A 34 -1.44 -31.33 9.97
C VAL A 34 -1.46 -29.88 10.42
N LEU A 35 -2.47 -29.10 10.00
CA LEU A 35 -2.63 -27.71 10.42
C LEU A 35 -2.86 -27.59 11.93
N ASP A 36 -3.58 -28.55 12.54
CA ASP A 36 -3.77 -28.64 14.00
C ASP A 36 -2.48 -28.84 14.78
N ALA A 37 -1.46 -29.44 14.17
CA ALA A 37 -0.17 -29.66 14.81
C ALA A 37 0.69 -28.36 14.87
N ILE A 38 0.33 -27.32 14.11
CA ILE A 38 1.05 -26.05 14.09
C ILE A 38 0.74 -25.29 15.39
N LYS A 39 1.76 -25.20 16.26
CA LYS A 39 1.68 -24.47 17.54
C LYS A 39 1.99 -22.99 17.39
N ASP A 40 2.97 -22.66 16.53
CA ASP A 40 3.34 -21.28 16.25
C ASP A 40 2.83 -20.85 14.88
N TRP A 41 1.77 -20.05 14.88
CA TRP A 41 1.17 -19.50 13.66
C TRP A 41 1.95 -18.33 13.05
N ARG A 42 3.18 -18.08 13.53
CA ARG A 42 4.18 -17.27 12.81
C ARG A 42 4.81 -18.03 11.64
N PHE A 43 5.01 -19.34 11.77
CA PHE A 43 5.59 -20.21 10.73
C PHE A 43 4.90 -20.08 9.35
N PRO A 44 3.55 -20.07 9.26
CA PRO A 44 2.87 -19.84 7.98
C PRO A 44 3.26 -18.54 7.27
N THR A 45 3.60 -17.49 8.02
CA THR A 45 4.03 -16.21 7.44
C THR A 45 5.38 -16.35 6.76
N GLU A 46 6.33 -17.04 7.39
CA GLU A 46 7.65 -17.32 6.81
C GLU A 46 7.53 -18.17 5.54
N VAL A 47 6.62 -19.16 5.56
CA VAL A 47 6.29 -19.97 4.37
C VAL A 47 5.76 -19.08 3.25
N ILE A 48 4.76 -18.23 3.53
CA ILE A 48 4.18 -17.29 2.55
C ILE A 48 5.27 -16.38 1.97
N LEU A 49 6.16 -15.84 2.80
CA LEU A 49 7.24 -14.96 2.33
C LEU A 49 8.25 -15.71 1.45
N ASN A 50 8.59 -16.96 1.78
CA ASN A 50 9.54 -17.77 1.01
C ASN A 50 9.00 -18.22 -0.35
N VAL A 51 7.69 -18.43 -0.47
CA VAL A 51 7.04 -18.82 -1.73
C VAL A 51 6.58 -17.62 -2.56
N SER A 52 6.46 -16.43 -1.97
CA SER A 52 6.06 -15.21 -2.68
C SER A 52 7.10 -14.79 -3.72
N GLN A 53 6.64 -14.09 -4.75
CA GLN A 53 7.53 -13.42 -5.70
C GLN A 53 8.22 -12.23 -5.01
N SER A 54 9.55 -12.24 -4.95
CA SER A 54 10.32 -11.13 -4.36
C SER A 54 10.25 -9.86 -5.23
N CYS A 55 10.47 -8.71 -4.62
CA CYS A 55 10.55 -7.43 -5.34
C CYS A 55 11.64 -7.43 -6.41
N GLU A 56 12.78 -8.08 -6.17
CA GLU A 56 13.87 -8.25 -7.14
C GLU A 56 13.43 -9.05 -8.37
N ARG A 57 12.63 -10.11 -8.19
CA ARG A 57 12.10 -10.90 -9.32
C ARG A 57 10.98 -10.16 -10.06
N MET A 58 10.24 -9.31 -9.34
CA MET A 58 9.09 -8.58 -9.86
C MET A 58 9.48 -7.32 -10.63
N LEU A 59 10.44 -6.54 -10.11
CA LEU A 59 10.87 -5.25 -10.63
C LEU A 59 12.20 -5.40 -11.37
N LEU A 60 12.16 -5.39 -12.70
CA LEU A 60 13.34 -5.63 -13.53
C LEU A 60 14.17 -4.37 -13.80
N ASP A 61 13.49 -3.23 -13.93
CA ASP A 61 14.12 -1.96 -14.26
C ASP A 61 13.30 -0.81 -13.68
N CYS A 62 13.98 0.16 -13.05
CA CYS A 62 13.37 1.24 -12.31
C CYS A 62 14.07 2.56 -12.65
N THR A 63 13.27 3.53 -13.09
CA THR A 63 13.73 4.89 -13.35
C THR A 63 12.83 5.88 -12.63
N PHE A 64 13.43 6.88 -12.00
CA PHE A 64 12.70 7.97 -11.36
C PHE A 64 13.39 9.29 -11.66
N GLY A 65 12.65 10.30 -12.12
CA GLY A 65 13.27 11.59 -12.39
C GLY A 65 14.28 11.59 -13.55
N GLY A 66 14.16 10.62 -14.46
CA GLY A 66 15.11 10.41 -15.56
C GLY A 66 16.42 9.71 -15.14
N VAL A 67 16.54 9.27 -13.89
CA VAL A 67 17.70 8.54 -13.36
C VAL A 67 17.33 7.08 -13.16
N SER A 68 18.22 6.16 -13.57
CA SER A 68 18.07 4.72 -13.31
C SER A 68 18.52 4.39 -11.89
N TYR A 69 17.72 3.57 -11.21
CA TYR A 69 17.97 3.10 -9.86
C TYR A 69 17.96 1.58 -9.82
N ASN A 70 18.71 1.00 -8.89
CA ASN A 70 18.47 -0.37 -8.51
C ASN A 70 17.08 -0.48 -7.85
N CYS A 71 16.21 -1.32 -8.42
CA CYS A 71 14.84 -1.47 -7.97
C CYS A 71 14.74 -1.88 -6.49
N THR A 72 15.66 -2.71 -6.00
CA THR A 72 15.67 -3.16 -4.59
C THR A 72 16.07 -2.07 -3.61
N ASP A 73 16.66 -0.97 -4.08
CA ASP A 73 16.99 0.19 -3.24
C ASP A 73 15.86 1.23 -3.31
N LEU A 74 15.11 1.27 -4.42
CA LEU A 74 14.02 2.22 -4.65
C LEU A 74 12.68 1.76 -4.05
N PHE A 75 12.41 0.45 -4.08
CA PHE A 75 11.17 -0.16 -3.58
C PHE A 75 11.42 -0.99 -2.32
N GLN A 76 10.54 -0.81 -1.33
CA GLN A 76 10.57 -1.59 -0.09
C GLN A 76 9.58 -2.75 -0.13
N PRO A 77 9.96 -3.95 0.33
CA PRO A 77 9.00 -5.02 0.56
C PRO A 77 8.06 -4.68 1.72
N VAL A 78 6.79 -5.02 1.57
CA VAL A 78 5.75 -4.87 2.59
C VAL A 78 4.79 -6.05 2.52
N LEU A 79 4.40 -6.59 3.67
CA LEU A 79 3.41 -7.66 3.75
C LEU A 79 2.02 -7.03 3.94
N LEU A 80 1.11 -7.29 2.99
CA LEU A 80 -0.26 -6.75 2.98
C LEU A 80 -1.28 -7.90 2.85
N ASP A 81 -2.55 -7.54 2.70
CA ASP A 81 -3.69 -8.44 2.54
C ASP A 81 -3.68 -9.27 1.23
N GLU A 82 -2.79 -8.94 0.30
CA GLU A 82 -2.51 -9.64 -0.96
C GLU A 82 -1.15 -10.37 -0.96
N GLY A 83 -0.51 -10.54 0.21
CA GLY A 83 0.81 -11.15 0.35
C GLY A 83 1.96 -10.14 0.26
N LEU A 84 3.11 -10.59 -0.23
CA LEU A 84 4.30 -9.73 -0.37
C LEU A 84 4.09 -8.72 -1.52
N CYS A 85 4.19 -7.44 -1.18
CA CYS A 85 4.04 -6.31 -2.08
C CYS A 85 5.31 -5.44 -2.06
N CYS A 86 5.48 -4.57 -3.06
CA CYS A 86 6.60 -3.65 -3.16
C CYS A 86 6.08 -2.21 -3.18
N THR A 87 6.57 -1.35 -2.29
CA THR A 87 6.12 0.03 -2.15
C THR A 87 7.23 1.02 -2.48
N PHE A 88 6.92 2.02 -3.29
CA PHE A 88 7.78 3.15 -3.57
C PHE A 88 7.33 4.37 -2.77
N ASN A 89 8.30 5.13 -2.26
CA ASN A 89 8.08 6.45 -1.64
C ASN A 89 7.16 6.46 -0.40
N SER A 90 7.07 5.29 0.25
CA SER A 90 6.39 5.08 1.51
C SER A 90 7.21 5.67 2.66
N LEU A 91 6.57 6.20 3.70
CA LEU A 91 7.26 6.72 4.88
C LEU A 91 8.08 5.61 5.56
N ASP A 92 9.27 5.91 6.08
CA ASP A 92 10.06 4.88 6.78
C ASP A 92 9.27 4.34 7.99
N PRO A 93 9.32 3.02 8.29
CA PRO A 93 8.65 2.45 9.45
C PRO A 93 8.94 3.18 10.78
N VAL A 94 10.16 3.70 10.96
CA VAL A 94 10.56 4.47 12.16
C VAL A 94 9.74 5.74 12.34
N TYR A 95 9.33 6.39 11.24
CA TYR A 95 8.49 7.60 11.28
C TYR A 95 7.00 7.26 11.16
N ARG A 96 6.63 6.19 10.44
CA ARG A 96 5.23 5.79 10.24
C ARG A 96 4.57 5.27 11.51
N PHE A 97 5.31 4.53 12.33
CA PHE A 97 4.76 3.81 13.48
C PHE A 97 5.28 4.36 14.82
N LYS A 98 4.40 4.46 15.82
CA LYS A 98 4.76 4.82 17.20
C LYS A 98 5.19 3.63 18.02
N ASN A 99 4.34 2.61 18.00
CA ASN A 99 4.52 1.39 18.78
C ASN A 99 3.97 0.24 17.94
N ILE A 100 4.88 -0.51 17.35
CA ILE A 100 4.56 -1.78 16.71
C ILE A 100 5.23 -2.88 17.49
N SER A 101 4.47 -3.93 17.75
CA SER A 101 5.02 -5.20 18.24
C SER A 101 5.38 -6.15 17.08
N ASN A 102 5.34 -5.64 15.85
CA ASN A 102 5.35 -6.47 14.66
C ASN A 102 6.75 -7.02 14.38
N GLN A 103 6.80 -8.33 14.15
CA GLN A 103 8.02 -9.11 13.95
C GLN A 103 8.45 -9.21 12.47
N PHE A 104 7.55 -8.89 11.54
CA PHE A 104 7.80 -8.97 10.08
C PHE A 104 8.17 -7.62 9.47
N ALA A 105 8.86 -6.76 10.23
CA ALA A 105 9.47 -5.56 9.67
C ALA A 105 10.61 -5.99 8.74
N PHE A 106 10.51 -5.66 7.46
CA PHE A 106 11.61 -5.86 6.54
C PHE A 106 12.71 -4.83 6.80
N ASN A 107 13.96 -5.24 6.60
CA ASN A 107 15.07 -4.29 6.58
C ASN A 107 14.84 -3.32 5.42
N THR A 108 14.85 -2.03 5.73
CA THR A 108 14.74 -1.00 4.70
C THR A 108 16.08 -0.72 4.05
N SER A 109 16.10 -0.72 2.73
CA SER A 109 17.22 -0.27 1.89
C SER A 109 16.86 1.07 1.27
N TYR A 110 17.83 1.92 0.97
CA TYR A 110 17.57 3.17 0.25
C TYR A 110 18.67 3.35 -0.80
N PRO A 111 18.42 4.15 -1.86
CA PRO A 111 19.47 4.45 -2.83
C PRO A 111 20.66 5.11 -2.13
N PRO A 112 21.88 5.00 -2.69
CA PRO A 112 23.07 5.56 -2.09
C PRO A 112 22.89 7.04 -1.69
N ASN A 113 23.30 7.39 -0.46
CA ASN A 113 23.21 8.73 0.13
C ASN A 113 21.80 9.24 0.45
N VAL A 114 20.73 8.49 0.15
CA VAL A 114 19.36 8.84 0.51
C VAL A 114 19.12 8.52 1.98
N LYS A 115 18.64 9.50 2.76
CA LYS A 115 18.27 9.30 4.16
C LYS A 115 16.75 9.31 4.34
N PRO A 116 16.16 8.39 5.11
CA PRO A 116 14.76 8.51 5.48
C PRO A 116 14.56 9.77 6.32
N VAL A 117 13.47 10.48 6.09
CA VAL A 117 13.09 11.69 6.84
C VAL A 117 11.64 11.63 7.26
N ASP A 118 11.35 12.36 8.33
CA ASP A 118 9.98 12.52 8.80
C ASP A 118 9.17 13.42 7.85
N TYR A 119 7.91 13.03 7.66
CA TYR A 119 6.95 13.71 6.79
C TYR A 119 5.53 13.44 7.25
N SER A 120 4.71 14.49 7.29
CA SER A 120 3.26 14.37 7.39
C SER A 120 2.56 15.21 6.35
N LEU A 121 1.32 14.85 6.00
CA LEU A 121 0.53 15.63 5.06
C LEU A 121 0.33 17.08 5.50
N GLU A 122 0.02 17.33 6.78
CA GLU A 122 -0.33 18.67 7.27
C GLU A 122 0.91 19.55 7.52
N ASN A 123 1.96 18.98 8.10
CA ASN A 123 3.17 19.71 8.49
C ASN A 123 4.26 19.69 7.43
N GLY A 124 4.14 18.82 6.43
CA GLY A 124 5.13 18.63 5.39
C GLY A 124 6.38 17.93 5.90
N TYR A 125 7.52 18.29 5.32
CA TYR A 125 8.81 17.70 5.64
C TYR A 125 9.44 18.36 6.87
N GLN A 126 10.21 17.59 7.65
CA GLN A 126 11.09 18.15 8.67
C GLN A 126 12.10 19.15 8.07
N ASN A 127 12.49 20.16 8.84
CA ASN A 127 13.51 21.13 8.45
C ASN A 127 14.62 21.19 9.51
N PRO A 128 15.92 21.16 9.13
CA PRO A 128 16.43 21.14 7.75
C PRO A 128 16.31 19.76 7.07
N LEU A 129 16.21 19.76 5.73
CA LEU A 129 16.24 18.55 4.92
C LEU A 129 17.67 18.18 4.52
N PRO A 130 18.03 16.87 4.52
CA PRO A 130 19.22 16.38 3.85
C PRO A 130 19.20 16.70 2.34
N GLU A 131 20.35 16.60 1.67
CA GLU A 131 20.45 16.79 0.22
C GLU A 131 19.66 15.73 -0.57
N HIS A 132 19.75 14.48 -0.12
CA HIS A 132 19.01 13.34 -0.69
C HIS A 132 18.22 12.64 0.41
N TYR A 133 16.91 12.50 0.20
CA TYR A 133 16.02 12.00 1.23
C TYR A 133 14.81 11.23 0.67
N SER A 134 14.22 10.39 1.53
CA SER A 134 12.97 9.68 1.28
C SER A 134 11.95 10.02 2.38
N PRO A 135 10.69 10.36 2.05
CA PRO A 135 10.06 10.32 0.73
C PRO A 135 10.58 11.38 -0.26
N MET A 136 10.94 10.95 -1.46
CA MET A 136 11.41 11.76 -2.58
C MET A 136 10.29 12.65 -3.15
N ARG A 137 10.64 13.88 -3.53
CA ARG A 137 9.73 14.80 -4.22
C ARG A 137 9.69 14.50 -5.72
N ALA A 138 8.57 14.85 -6.37
CA ALA A 138 8.51 14.85 -7.82
C ALA A 138 9.52 15.85 -8.39
N ILE A 139 10.27 15.43 -9.42
CA ILE A 139 11.29 16.28 -10.07
C ILE A 139 10.64 17.26 -11.05
N GLY A 140 9.53 16.87 -11.67
CA GLY A 140 8.81 17.69 -12.62
C GLY A 140 7.54 17.01 -13.12
N TYR A 141 7.13 17.39 -14.33
CA TYR A 141 5.89 16.96 -14.95
C TYR A 141 6.17 16.24 -16.26
N GLY A 142 5.31 15.27 -16.58
CA GLY A 142 5.45 14.45 -17.76
C GLY A 142 6.15 13.11 -17.49
N ILE A 143 6.08 12.26 -18.50
CA ILE A 143 6.43 10.84 -18.41
C ILE A 143 7.93 10.61 -18.21
N THR A 144 8.78 11.48 -18.76
CA THR A 144 10.25 11.34 -18.76
C THR A 144 10.89 11.56 -17.40
N VAL A 145 10.24 12.35 -16.54
CA VAL A 145 10.73 12.70 -15.19
C VAL A 145 9.90 12.05 -14.08
N GLY A 146 8.90 11.23 -14.46
CA GLY A 146 8.09 10.45 -13.53
C GLY A 146 8.81 9.21 -13.01
N LEU A 147 8.04 8.29 -12.43
CA LEU A 147 8.50 6.93 -12.11
C LEU A 147 8.15 6.02 -13.29
N SER A 148 9.10 5.24 -13.78
CA SER A 148 8.85 4.21 -14.78
C SER A 148 9.45 2.89 -14.30
N VAL A 149 8.63 1.84 -14.33
CA VAL A 149 9.03 0.50 -13.90
C VAL A 149 8.72 -0.53 -14.98
N VAL A 150 9.64 -1.47 -15.15
CA VAL A 150 9.45 -2.67 -15.95
C VAL A 150 9.23 -3.84 -14.99
N LEU A 151 8.08 -4.49 -15.15
CA LEU A 151 7.58 -5.51 -14.23
C LEU A 151 7.56 -6.87 -14.92
N ASN A 152 7.92 -7.92 -14.19
CA ASN A 152 7.79 -9.30 -14.62
C ASN A 152 6.75 -10.03 -13.77
N VAL A 153 5.63 -10.42 -14.40
CA VAL A 153 4.55 -11.10 -13.69
C VAL A 153 4.90 -12.57 -13.45
N ASP A 154 5.74 -13.13 -14.33
CA ASP A 154 6.17 -14.52 -14.30
C ASP A 154 4.99 -15.52 -14.21
N SER A 155 4.07 -15.40 -15.18
CA SER A 155 2.78 -16.09 -15.16
C SER A 155 2.86 -17.61 -15.11
N ASP A 156 3.94 -18.20 -15.64
CA ASP A 156 4.18 -19.66 -15.59
C ASP A 156 4.46 -20.17 -14.17
N GLU A 157 4.89 -19.28 -13.28
CA GLU A 157 5.12 -19.57 -11.88
C GLU A 157 3.88 -19.34 -11.00
N TYR A 158 2.72 -19.01 -11.56
CA TYR A 158 1.49 -18.88 -10.75
C TYR A 158 1.08 -20.26 -10.21
N TYR A 159 1.20 -20.45 -8.89
CA TYR A 159 0.61 -21.59 -8.21
C TYR A 159 -0.86 -21.33 -7.85
N CYS A 160 -1.13 -20.15 -7.31
CA CYS A 160 -2.49 -19.69 -7.00
C CYS A 160 -2.58 -18.15 -7.01
N SER A 161 -3.80 -17.64 -7.11
CA SER A 161 -4.07 -16.20 -7.26
C SER A 161 -5.32 -15.79 -6.48
N THR A 162 -5.31 -14.57 -5.97
CA THR A 162 -6.45 -13.88 -5.33
C THR A 162 -7.49 -13.41 -6.34
N SER A 163 -7.19 -13.48 -7.64
CA SER A 163 -8.11 -13.08 -8.71
C SER A 163 -8.01 -14.02 -9.91
N ASN A 164 -9.04 -14.02 -10.74
CA ASN A 164 -9.08 -14.79 -11.99
C ASN A 164 -8.20 -14.19 -13.10
N SER A 165 -7.54 -13.06 -12.85
CA SER A 165 -6.68 -12.35 -13.81
C SER A 165 -5.20 -12.56 -13.51
N ILE A 166 -4.38 -12.44 -14.56
CA ILE A 166 -2.92 -12.41 -14.48
C ILE A 166 -2.46 -10.97 -14.67
N GLY A 167 -1.60 -10.48 -13.78
CA GLY A 167 -1.06 -9.12 -13.85
C GLY A 167 -0.65 -8.60 -12.48
N PHE A 168 -0.66 -7.28 -12.32
CA PHE A 168 -0.34 -6.61 -11.06
C PHE A 168 -1.53 -5.84 -10.51
N LYS A 169 -1.64 -5.78 -9.17
CA LYS A 169 -2.51 -4.82 -8.48
C LYS A 169 -1.65 -3.64 -8.04
N LEU A 170 -2.12 -2.44 -8.32
CA LEU A 170 -1.48 -1.17 -8.00
C LEU A 170 -2.38 -0.36 -7.07
N SER A 171 -1.80 0.27 -6.05
CA SER A 171 -2.50 1.27 -5.24
C SER A 171 -1.67 2.54 -5.16
N ILE A 172 -2.34 3.69 -5.28
CA ILE A 172 -1.75 5.02 -5.12
C ILE A 172 -2.29 5.60 -3.81
N HIS A 173 -1.38 5.92 -2.89
CA HIS A 173 -1.73 6.43 -1.57
C HIS A 173 -0.68 7.43 -1.07
N ASN A 174 -0.99 8.11 0.04
CA ASN A 174 -0.03 8.99 0.71
C ASN A 174 1.02 8.18 1.49
N PRO A 175 2.24 8.72 1.71
CA PRO A 175 3.35 7.97 2.33
C PRO A 175 3.07 7.42 3.74
N GLU A 176 2.22 8.12 4.51
CA GLU A 176 1.86 7.79 5.90
C GLU A 176 0.82 6.66 6.03
N VAL A 177 0.19 6.25 4.92
CA VAL A 177 -0.93 5.30 4.90
C VAL A 177 -0.46 3.89 4.54
N VAL A 178 -1.04 2.88 5.19
CA VAL A 178 -0.96 1.47 4.75
C VAL A 178 -2.15 1.16 3.83
N PRO A 179 -1.93 0.75 2.57
CA PRO A 179 -3.02 0.54 1.63
C PRO A 179 -3.73 -0.81 1.84
N ASP A 180 -5.04 -0.85 1.54
CA ASP A 180 -5.84 -2.08 1.31
C ASP A 180 -5.81 -2.37 -0.20
N ILE A 181 -5.00 -3.35 -0.62
CA ILE A 181 -4.80 -3.67 -2.05
C ILE A 181 -5.90 -4.60 -2.56
N ARG A 182 -6.46 -5.45 -1.69
CA ARG A 182 -7.42 -6.45 -2.12
C ARG A 182 -8.66 -5.81 -2.73
N GLU A 183 -9.20 -4.77 -2.10
CA GLU A 183 -10.42 -4.08 -2.55
C GLU A 183 -10.15 -2.90 -3.50
N ASN A 184 -9.11 -2.11 -3.24
CA ASN A 184 -8.88 -0.83 -3.94
C ASN A 184 -7.80 -0.91 -5.04
N GLY A 185 -7.22 -2.09 -5.26
CA GLY A 185 -6.15 -2.28 -6.23
C GLY A 185 -6.62 -2.10 -7.68
N LEU A 186 -5.94 -1.23 -8.43
CA LEU A 186 -6.07 -1.06 -9.88
C LEU A 186 -5.27 -2.13 -10.60
N LEU A 187 -5.77 -2.65 -11.72
CA LEU A 187 -5.11 -3.73 -12.46
C LEU A 187 -4.16 -3.19 -13.52
N LEU A 188 -2.96 -3.77 -13.60
CA LEU A 188 -2.00 -3.57 -14.69
C LEU A 188 -1.82 -4.89 -15.45
N PRO A 189 -2.24 -4.96 -16.72
CA PRO A 189 -2.10 -6.16 -17.53
C PRO A 189 -0.66 -6.37 -18.03
N PRO A 190 -0.18 -7.61 -18.12
CA PRO A 190 1.06 -7.92 -18.84
C PRO A 190 0.88 -7.74 -20.35
N GLY A 191 1.99 -7.65 -21.07
CA GLY A 191 2.04 -7.39 -22.52
C GLY A 191 1.73 -5.94 -22.90
N GLN A 192 1.58 -5.04 -21.93
CA GLN A 192 1.16 -3.65 -22.16
C GLN A 192 2.06 -2.63 -21.45
N GLU A 193 2.17 -1.46 -22.06
CA GLU A 193 2.68 -0.24 -21.44
C GLU A 193 1.50 0.59 -20.94
N SER A 194 1.45 0.79 -19.64
CA SER A 194 0.41 1.54 -18.93
C SER A 194 0.94 2.90 -18.47
N PHE A 195 0.31 3.96 -18.95
CA PHE A 195 0.51 5.33 -18.53
C PHE A 195 -0.44 5.64 -17.37
N VAL A 196 0.11 5.72 -16.16
CA VAL A 196 -0.60 6.01 -14.92
C VAL A 196 -0.51 7.51 -14.64
N ARG A 197 -1.51 8.25 -15.10
CA ARG A 197 -1.59 9.70 -14.91
C ARG A 197 -2.14 10.03 -13.53
N LEU A 198 -1.33 10.72 -12.73
CA LEU A 198 -1.68 11.15 -11.38
C LEU A 198 -2.24 12.57 -11.40
N LEU A 199 -3.46 12.74 -10.89
CA LEU A 199 -4.16 14.01 -10.77
C LEU A 199 -4.35 14.32 -9.27
N PRO A 200 -3.42 15.03 -8.64
CA PRO A 200 -3.54 15.37 -7.23
C PRO A 200 -4.69 16.35 -7.00
N THR A 201 -5.49 16.09 -5.97
CA THR A 201 -6.50 17.01 -5.44
C THR A 201 -6.22 17.25 -3.97
N GLN A 202 -6.38 18.49 -3.52
CA GLN A 202 -6.10 18.88 -2.15
C GLN A 202 -7.34 19.51 -1.50
N LEU A 203 -7.57 19.20 -0.23
CA LEU A 203 -8.54 19.87 0.62
C LEU A 203 -7.81 20.53 1.78
N ILE A 204 -8.07 21.83 1.99
CA ILE A 204 -7.46 22.62 3.06
C ILE A 204 -8.56 23.28 3.88
N ALA A 205 -8.61 22.99 5.17
CA ALA A 205 -9.42 23.74 6.13
C ALA A 205 -8.76 25.07 6.46
N HIS A 206 -9.53 26.15 6.39
CA HIS A 206 -9.09 27.47 6.83
C HIS A 206 -8.72 27.44 8.32
N LYS A 207 -7.66 28.15 8.73
CA LYS A 207 -7.16 28.16 10.13
C LYS A 207 -8.24 28.51 11.17
N LYS A 208 -9.18 29.39 10.80
CA LYS A 208 -10.34 29.77 11.63
C LYS A 208 -11.21 28.57 12.06
N LEU A 209 -11.24 27.47 11.29
CA LEU A 209 -11.99 26.26 11.66
C LEU A 209 -11.45 25.60 12.94
N ARG A 210 -10.23 25.93 13.38
CA ARG A 210 -9.70 25.49 14.70
C ARG A 210 -10.54 26.01 15.86
N ASN A 211 -11.21 27.15 15.72
CA ASN A 211 -12.06 27.74 16.76
C ASN A 211 -13.41 27.02 16.91
N LEU A 212 -13.84 26.24 15.92
CA LEU A 212 -15.07 25.46 15.98
C LEU A 212 -14.81 24.12 16.67
N SER A 213 -15.80 23.57 17.37
CA SER A 213 -15.67 22.21 17.92
C SER A 213 -15.49 21.15 16.82
N ARG A 214 -14.89 20.00 17.17
CA ARG A 214 -14.72 18.85 16.26
C ARG A 214 -16.03 18.46 15.57
N LYS A 215 -17.14 18.44 16.32
CA LYS A 215 -18.47 18.09 15.83
C LYS A 215 -19.02 19.12 14.82
N GLN A 216 -18.73 20.40 15.00
CA GLN A 216 -19.19 21.46 14.09
C GLN A 216 -18.40 21.48 12.78
N ARG A 217 -17.06 21.37 12.83
CA ARG A 217 -16.23 21.42 11.61
C ARG A 217 -16.15 20.09 10.86
N ASN A 218 -16.52 18.97 11.50
CA ASN A 218 -16.56 17.63 10.94
C ASN A 218 -15.24 17.20 10.26
N CYS A 219 -14.11 17.60 10.84
CA CYS A 219 -12.77 17.19 10.43
C CYS A 219 -11.79 17.31 11.60
N LEU A 220 -10.66 16.61 11.51
CA LEU A 220 -9.59 16.63 12.51
C LEU A 220 -8.29 17.20 11.95
N PHE A 221 -7.64 18.06 12.75
CA PHE A 221 -6.25 18.43 12.54
C PHE A 221 -5.34 17.34 13.14
N GLU A 222 -4.13 17.21 12.60
CA GLU A 222 -3.21 16.12 12.93
C GLU A 222 -2.90 16.01 14.43
N GLU A 223 -2.73 17.14 15.12
CA GLU A 223 -2.38 17.22 16.54
C GLU A 223 -3.52 16.77 17.49
N GLU A 224 -4.74 16.67 16.98
CA GLU A 224 -5.94 16.49 17.78
C GLU A 224 -6.28 15.03 18.07
N SER A 225 -5.74 14.11 17.28
CA SER A 225 -6.01 12.69 17.39
C SER A 225 -4.72 11.92 17.49
N LYS A 226 -4.60 11.12 18.54
CA LYS A 226 -3.44 10.25 18.76
C LYS A 226 -3.85 8.82 18.49
N LEU A 227 -3.39 8.32 17.36
CA LEU A 227 -3.41 6.90 17.01
C LEU A 227 -2.41 6.12 17.88
N ASN A 228 -2.70 4.85 18.09
CA ASN A 228 -1.94 3.94 18.97
C ASN A 228 -0.76 3.26 18.26
N VAL A 229 -0.96 2.86 17.01
CA VAL A 229 -0.03 2.14 16.16
C VAL A 229 0.69 3.13 15.25
N PHE A 230 -0.06 4.03 14.61
CA PHE A 230 0.49 4.99 13.65
C PHE A 230 0.91 6.32 14.29
N SER A 231 1.96 6.94 13.75
CA SER A 231 2.43 8.27 14.15
C SER A 231 1.45 9.36 13.76
N TYR A 232 0.95 9.30 12.53
CA TYR A 232 0.12 10.33 11.92
C TYR A 232 -1.32 9.89 11.76
N TYR A 233 -2.23 10.76 12.18
CA TYR A 233 -3.65 10.57 11.93
C TYR A 233 -3.95 10.71 10.44
N SER A 234 -4.53 9.67 9.86
CA SER A 234 -5.29 9.74 8.61
C SER A 234 -6.61 9.01 8.81
N TYR A 235 -7.58 9.26 7.94
CA TYR A 235 -8.86 8.55 8.00
C TYR A 235 -8.64 7.04 7.86
N GLU A 236 -7.77 6.66 6.92
CA GLU A 236 -7.39 5.28 6.62
C GLU A 236 -6.71 4.62 7.83
N ASN A 237 -5.72 5.28 8.44
CA ASN A 237 -5.01 4.75 9.60
C ASN A 237 -5.93 4.63 10.84
N CYS A 238 -6.90 5.54 11.01
CA CYS A 238 -7.91 5.45 12.06
C CYS A 238 -8.85 4.26 11.85
N VAL A 239 -9.39 4.12 10.64
CA VAL A 239 -10.26 2.99 10.28
C VAL A 239 -9.50 1.68 10.42
N TYR A 240 -8.22 1.65 10.04
CA TYR A 240 -7.34 0.50 10.24
C TYR A 240 -7.26 0.08 11.71
N GLU A 241 -6.98 1.01 12.63
CA GLU A 241 -6.90 0.70 14.07
C GLU A 241 -8.25 0.24 14.62
N CYS A 242 -9.33 0.91 14.26
CA CYS A 242 -10.70 0.55 14.66
C CYS A 242 -11.06 -0.88 14.20
N ARG A 243 -10.77 -1.21 12.93
CA ARG A 243 -11.02 -2.56 12.39
C ARG A 243 -10.17 -3.60 13.08
N THR A 244 -8.90 -3.29 13.35
CA THR A 244 -8.00 -4.18 14.08
C THR A 244 -8.50 -4.46 15.49
N GLU A 245 -9.01 -3.44 16.20
CA GLU A 245 -9.60 -3.61 17.53
C GLU A 245 -10.84 -4.51 17.49
N ILE A 246 -11.75 -4.30 16.53
CA ILE A 246 -12.92 -5.17 16.33
C ILE A 246 -12.49 -6.63 16.15
N LEU A 247 -11.49 -6.88 15.30
CA LEU A 247 -10.97 -8.23 15.05
C LEU A 247 -10.42 -8.88 16.32
N ILE A 248 -9.65 -8.14 17.12
CA ILE A 248 -9.12 -8.62 18.39
C ILE A 248 -10.24 -8.95 19.36
N THR A 249 -11.23 -8.06 19.52
CA THR A 249 -12.34 -8.27 20.46
C THR A 249 -13.25 -9.43 20.06
N HIS A 250 -13.50 -9.63 18.76
CA HIS A 250 -14.44 -10.64 18.28
C HIS A 250 -13.81 -12.01 18.03
N CYS A 251 -12.59 -12.04 17.47
CA CYS A 251 -11.93 -13.29 17.06
C CYS A 251 -10.74 -13.65 17.97
N GLY A 252 -10.26 -12.75 18.83
CA GLY A 252 -9.17 -13.03 19.77
C GLY A 252 -7.79 -13.21 19.13
N CYS A 253 -7.65 -12.92 17.83
CA CYS A 253 -6.43 -13.14 17.06
C CYS A 253 -6.22 -12.03 16.01
N ILE A 254 -4.99 -11.92 15.50
CA ILE A 254 -4.61 -10.94 14.47
C ILE A 254 -3.92 -11.66 13.29
N PRO A 255 -4.34 -11.44 12.05
CA PRO A 255 -3.62 -11.91 10.87
C PRO A 255 -2.20 -11.32 10.78
N PRO A 256 -1.23 -12.05 10.20
CA PRO A 256 0.17 -11.64 10.23
C PRO A 256 0.50 -10.35 9.45
N HIS A 257 -0.30 -10.00 8.45
CA HIS A 257 -0.13 -8.76 7.68
C HIS A 257 -0.65 -7.51 8.43
N ILE A 258 -1.30 -7.68 9.59
CA ILE A 258 -1.87 -6.56 10.36
C ILE A 258 -0.89 -6.12 11.46
N TYR A 259 -0.37 -4.90 11.32
CA TYR A 259 0.35 -4.15 12.36
C TYR A 259 -0.49 -3.90 13.61
N THR A 260 0.12 -4.10 14.78
CA THR A 260 -0.52 -3.92 16.09
C THR A 260 0.47 -3.44 17.15
N LYS A 261 -0.05 -2.77 18.19
CA LYS A 261 0.72 -2.35 19.37
C LYS A 261 0.85 -3.42 20.45
N TYR A 262 0.05 -4.49 20.39
CA TYR A 262 0.03 -5.52 21.43
C TYR A 262 1.19 -6.48 21.24
N SER A 263 2.02 -6.69 22.25
CA SER A 263 3.20 -7.57 22.17
C SER A 263 2.86 -9.06 22.29
N ASN A 264 1.80 -9.38 23.02
CA ASN A 264 1.38 -10.75 23.34
C ASN A 264 0.11 -11.14 22.58
N PHE A 265 0.00 -10.74 21.31
CA PHE A 265 -1.14 -11.11 20.49
C PHE A 265 -1.01 -12.53 19.94
N THR A 266 -2.15 -13.19 19.77
CA THR A 266 -2.24 -14.50 19.11
C THR A 266 -2.38 -14.28 17.60
N VAL A 267 -1.54 -14.93 16.80
CA VAL A 267 -1.70 -14.93 15.33
C VAL A 267 -2.88 -15.85 14.98
N CYS A 268 -3.77 -15.40 14.07
CA CYS A 268 -4.93 -16.20 13.68
C CYS A 268 -4.51 -17.54 13.05
N SER A 269 -5.10 -18.64 13.53
CA SER A 269 -4.96 -19.95 12.90
C SER A 269 -6.01 -20.17 11.81
N TYR A 270 -5.93 -21.31 11.14
CA TYR A 270 -6.97 -21.74 10.22
C TYR A 270 -8.35 -21.87 10.89
N LYS A 271 -8.42 -22.09 12.22
CA LYS A 271 -9.69 -22.19 12.97
C LYS A 271 -10.39 -20.86 13.14
N GLU A 272 -9.63 -19.79 13.39
CA GLU A 272 -10.17 -18.44 13.54
C GLU A 272 -10.33 -17.73 12.19
N TRP A 273 -9.78 -18.27 11.10
CA TRP A 273 -9.87 -17.66 9.77
C TRP A 273 -11.32 -17.41 9.30
N PRO A 274 -12.28 -18.35 9.48
CA PRO A 274 -13.69 -18.06 9.18
C PRO A 274 -14.27 -16.91 10.02
N CYS A 275 -13.84 -16.75 11.28
CA CYS A 275 -14.22 -15.60 12.10
C CYS A 275 -13.66 -14.31 11.51
N PHE A 276 -12.37 -14.29 11.16
CA PHE A 276 -11.73 -13.14 10.54
C PHE A 276 -12.45 -12.70 9.26
N LEU A 277 -12.74 -13.64 8.34
CA LEU A 277 -13.45 -13.33 7.09
C LEU A 277 -14.84 -12.73 7.36
N ARG A 278 -15.59 -13.31 8.31
CA ARG A 278 -16.91 -12.81 8.69
C ARG A 278 -16.84 -11.43 9.35
N ALA A 279 -15.93 -11.23 10.30
CA ALA A 279 -15.78 -9.98 11.02
C ALA A 279 -15.32 -8.85 10.09
N ASN A 280 -14.38 -9.13 9.19
CA ASN A 280 -13.91 -8.19 8.17
C ASN A 280 -15.06 -7.80 7.22
N TYR A 281 -15.83 -8.78 6.73
CA TYR A 281 -17.01 -8.52 5.90
C TYR A 281 -18.05 -7.65 6.63
N LEU A 282 -18.39 -7.99 7.88
CA LEU A 282 -19.36 -7.23 8.67
C LEU A 282 -18.88 -5.81 8.97
N SER A 283 -17.59 -5.64 9.27
CA SER A 283 -16.98 -4.33 9.50
C SER A 283 -17.05 -3.45 8.26
N LYS A 284 -16.80 -4.01 7.08
CA LYS A 284 -16.93 -3.29 5.79
C LYS A 284 -18.38 -2.97 5.45
N ARG A 285 -19.32 -3.87 5.75
CA ARG A 285 -20.76 -3.66 5.49
C ARG A 285 -21.38 -2.61 6.42
N ASN A 286 -21.04 -2.66 7.70
CA ASN A 286 -21.50 -1.73 8.73
C ASN A 286 -20.40 -0.70 9.03
N ASP A 287 -19.87 -0.04 7.99
CA ASP A 287 -18.80 0.96 8.11
C ASP A 287 -19.22 2.17 8.97
N GLN A 288 -20.50 2.23 9.36
CA GLN A 288 -21.04 3.21 10.30
C GLN A 288 -20.32 3.21 11.65
N PHE A 289 -19.83 2.09 12.18
CA PHE A 289 -19.16 2.10 13.49
C PHE A 289 -17.82 2.84 13.44
N CYS A 290 -16.88 2.37 12.59
CA CYS A 290 -15.58 3.04 12.45
C CYS A 290 -15.72 4.40 11.77
N GLY A 291 -16.63 4.57 10.83
CA GLY A 291 -16.91 5.84 10.16
C GLY A 291 -17.53 6.91 11.07
N GLN A 292 -18.21 6.53 12.17
CA GLN A 292 -18.65 7.48 13.20
C GLN A 292 -17.53 7.90 14.15
N GLN A 293 -16.55 7.02 14.37
CA GLN A 293 -15.40 7.29 15.24
C GLN A 293 -14.28 8.06 14.52
N CYS A 294 -14.06 7.76 13.24
CA CYS A 294 -13.01 8.35 12.41
C CYS A 294 -13.55 9.50 11.57
N LEU A 295 -13.06 10.71 11.82
CA LEU A 295 -13.39 11.90 11.04
C LEU A 295 -12.37 12.11 9.91
N PRO A 296 -12.76 12.72 8.78
CA PRO A 296 -11.79 13.08 7.75
C PRO A 296 -10.77 14.11 8.27
N LYS A 297 -9.57 14.15 7.68
CA LYS A 297 -8.58 15.20 8.00
C LYS A 297 -9.09 16.57 7.54
N CYS A 298 -8.78 17.60 8.31
CA CYS A 298 -8.96 18.99 7.90
C CYS A 298 -7.97 19.42 6.80
N PHE A 299 -6.88 18.67 6.64
CA PHE A 299 -5.98 18.75 5.49
C PHE A 299 -5.89 17.37 4.85
N SER A 300 -6.31 17.23 3.59
CA SER A 300 -6.18 15.97 2.87
C SER A 300 -5.63 16.19 1.47
N LYS A 301 -4.90 15.18 0.99
CA LYS A 301 -4.43 15.09 -0.38
C LYS A 301 -4.82 13.72 -0.90
N SER A 302 -5.37 13.67 -2.09
CA SER A 302 -5.73 12.43 -2.77
C SER A 302 -5.31 12.51 -4.22
N PHE A 303 -5.23 11.35 -4.88
CA PHE A 303 -4.81 11.24 -6.27
C PHE A 303 -5.93 10.57 -7.04
N LYS A 304 -6.53 11.29 -7.98
CA LYS A 304 -7.31 10.65 -9.04
C LYS A 304 -6.32 10.04 -10.03
N VAL A 305 -6.64 8.85 -10.53
CA VAL A 305 -5.75 8.09 -11.40
C VAL A 305 -6.47 7.79 -12.70
N ASP A 306 -5.88 8.21 -13.81
CA ASP A 306 -6.29 7.75 -15.14
C ASP A 306 -5.24 6.77 -15.67
N ILE A 307 -5.67 5.62 -16.17
CA ILE A 307 -4.78 4.60 -16.75
C ILE A 307 -5.10 4.44 -18.22
N PHE A 308 -4.08 4.61 -19.05
CA PHE A 308 -4.14 4.34 -20.50
C PHE A 308 -3.10 3.29 -20.85
N SER A 309 -3.48 2.28 -21.62
CA SER A 309 -2.57 1.19 -21.95
C SER A 309 -2.50 0.93 -23.45
N ALA A 310 -1.32 0.56 -23.92
CA ALA A 310 -1.07 0.13 -25.29
C ALA A 310 -0.21 -1.13 -25.31
N LYS A 311 -0.32 -1.95 -26.36
CA LYS A 311 0.47 -3.19 -26.48
C LYS A 311 1.97 -2.87 -26.55
N LEU A 312 2.77 -3.65 -25.84
CA LEU A 312 4.23 -3.57 -25.91
C LEU A 312 4.75 -4.03 -27.27
N ASN A 313 5.82 -3.38 -27.70
CA ASN A 313 6.66 -3.86 -28.78
C ASN A 313 8.05 -4.14 -28.21
N LYS A 314 8.50 -5.40 -28.31
CA LYS A 314 9.78 -5.85 -27.75
C LYS A 314 10.95 -4.98 -28.24
N THR A 315 11.07 -4.72 -29.53
CA THR A 315 12.20 -3.98 -30.11
C THR A 315 12.30 -2.56 -29.55
N PHE A 316 11.16 -1.90 -29.30
CA PHE A 316 11.16 -0.57 -28.70
C PHE A 316 11.48 -0.61 -27.21
N LEU A 317 10.98 -1.63 -26.50
CA LEU A 317 11.24 -1.80 -25.08
C LEU A 317 12.72 -2.09 -24.80
N GLU A 318 13.37 -2.92 -25.61
CA GLU A 318 14.80 -3.24 -25.50
C GLU A 318 15.71 -2.00 -25.53
N ILE A 319 15.35 -0.98 -26.32
CA ILE A 319 16.11 0.28 -26.39
C ILE A 319 16.10 0.99 -25.04
N SER A 320 14.94 0.98 -24.37
CA SER A 320 14.77 1.63 -23.07
C SER A 320 15.21 0.77 -21.88
N SER A 321 15.22 -0.55 -22.03
CA SER A 321 15.53 -1.51 -20.96
C SER A 321 16.33 -2.70 -21.52
N PRO A 322 17.67 -2.65 -21.47
CA PRO A 322 18.53 -3.67 -22.07
C PRO A 322 18.34 -5.08 -21.52
N ILE A 323 17.79 -5.23 -20.31
CA ILE A 323 17.52 -6.54 -19.68
C ILE A 323 16.52 -7.38 -20.50
N ILE A 324 15.69 -6.74 -21.32
CA ILE A 324 14.68 -7.38 -22.16
C ILE A 324 15.29 -8.09 -23.37
N ALA A 325 16.53 -7.74 -23.76
CA ALA A 325 17.20 -8.35 -24.92
C ALA A 325 17.31 -9.88 -24.83
N ASN A 326 17.44 -10.39 -23.60
CA ASN A 326 17.58 -11.82 -23.32
C ASN A 326 16.24 -12.59 -23.32
N MET A 327 15.10 -11.92 -23.51
CA MET A 327 13.77 -12.52 -23.42
C MET A 327 13.15 -12.76 -24.81
N SER A 328 12.33 -13.81 -24.98
CA SER A 328 11.61 -14.02 -26.23
C SER A 328 10.43 -13.06 -26.39
N SER A 329 10.02 -12.73 -27.62
CA SER A 329 8.86 -11.86 -27.85
C SER A 329 7.57 -12.44 -27.24
N ALA A 330 7.42 -13.76 -27.27
CA ALA A 330 6.30 -14.45 -26.63
C ALA A 330 6.33 -14.31 -25.10
N TYR A 331 7.53 -14.33 -24.49
CA TYR A 331 7.67 -14.09 -23.06
C TYR A 331 7.31 -12.63 -22.70
N VAL A 332 7.77 -11.67 -23.51
CA VAL A 332 7.44 -10.25 -23.30
C VAL A 332 5.93 -10.01 -23.37
N ASP A 333 5.26 -10.50 -24.40
CA ASP A 333 3.81 -10.37 -24.58
C ASP A 333 3.02 -11.02 -23.43
N LYS A 334 3.54 -12.11 -22.85
CA LYS A 334 2.86 -12.87 -21.80
C LYS A 334 3.15 -12.35 -20.38
N ASN A 335 4.37 -11.87 -20.13
CA ASN A 335 4.86 -11.68 -18.77
C ASN A 335 5.28 -10.26 -18.40
N ILE A 336 5.65 -9.43 -19.37
CA ILE A 336 6.24 -8.12 -19.09
C ILE A 336 5.16 -7.04 -19.09
N ALA A 337 5.13 -6.20 -18.07
CA ALA A 337 4.33 -4.98 -18.05
C ALA A 337 5.24 -3.76 -17.85
N VAL A 338 4.91 -2.64 -18.48
CA VAL A 338 5.60 -1.37 -18.22
C VAL A 338 4.59 -0.42 -17.59
N ALA A 339 4.94 0.20 -16.47
CA ALA A 339 4.10 1.20 -15.83
C ALA A 339 4.83 2.53 -15.69
N ARG A 340 4.24 3.59 -16.21
CA ARG A 340 4.79 4.95 -16.18
C ARG A 340 3.88 5.89 -15.40
N PHE A 341 4.33 6.29 -14.23
CA PHE A 341 3.62 7.17 -13.30
C PHE A 341 4.10 8.60 -13.47
N TYR A 342 3.18 9.54 -13.70
CA TYR A 342 3.56 10.93 -13.92
C TYR A 342 2.47 11.91 -13.51
N LEU A 343 2.89 13.11 -13.17
CA LEU A 343 2.02 14.29 -13.02
C LEU A 343 1.88 14.96 -14.39
N ASN A 344 0.66 15.27 -14.81
CA ASN A 344 0.42 15.87 -16.14
C ASN A 344 0.68 17.38 -16.21
N GLN A 345 0.51 18.09 -15.10
CA GLN A 345 0.49 19.56 -15.10
C GLN A 345 0.94 20.14 -13.75
N TYR A 346 1.41 21.38 -13.79
CA TYR A 346 1.84 22.13 -12.60
C TYR A 346 0.69 22.48 -11.65
N ASN A 347 -0.45 22.84 -12.22
CA ASN A 347 -1.61 23.30 -11.46
C ASN A 347 -2.43 22.12 -10.94
N TYR A 348 -2.75 22.12 -9.66
CA TYR A 348 -3.63 21.12 -9.08
C TYR A 348 -4.84 21.79 -8.42
N GLU A 349 -5.95 21.05 -8.39
CA GLU A 349 -7.19 21.52 -7.81
C GLU A 349 -7.07 21.51 -6.28
N SER A 350 -7.34 22.65 -5.66
CA SER A 350 -7.38 22.80 -4.21
C SER A 350 -8.72 23.35 -3.80
N THR A 351 -9.41 22.63 -2.91
CA THR A 351 -10.67 23.08 -2.29
C THR A 351 -10.38 23.61 -0.90
N ILE A 352 -10.84 24.84 -0.63
CA ILE A 352 -10.73 25.42 0.72
C ILE A 352 -12.08 25.27 1.42
N LYS A 353 -12.05 24.70 2.64
CA LYS A 353 -13.21 24.67 3.53
C LYS A 353 -13.11 25.82 4.53
N SER A 354 -14.06 26.73 4.51
CA SER A 354 -14.16 27.88 5.43
C SER A 354 -15.50 27.88 6.16
N PRO A 355 -15.61 28.53 7.33
CA PRO A 355 -16.91 28.84 7.91
C PRO A 355 -17.70 29.74 6.94
N TYR A 356 -19.02 29.58 6.89
CA TYR A 356 -19.91 30.34 6.00
C TYR A 356 -20.17 31.76 6.51
N ILE A 357 -20.22 31.96 7.83
CA ILE A 357 -20.45 33.25 8.51
C ILE A 357 -19.54 33.30 9.74
N ASP A 358 -18.73 34.35 9.87
CA ASP A 358 -17.96 34.68 11.09
C ASP A 358 -18.83 35.46 12.09
N ALA A 359 -18.51 35.43 13.39
CA ALA A 359 -19.20 36.26 14.38
C ALA A 359 -19.01 37.77 14.11
N ILE A 360 -17.95 38.10 13.36
CA ILE A 360 -17.68 39.46 12.85
C ILE A 360 -18.62 39.78 11.66
N ASP A 361 -18.85 38.81 10.76
CA ASP A 361 -19.72 38.98 9.58
C ASP A 361 -21.21 39.14 9.95
N VAL A 362 -21.63 38.67 11.14
CA VAL A 362 -23.00 38.86 11.65
C VAL A 362 -23.31 40.33 11.94
N LEU A 363 -22.30 41.14 12.28
CA LEU A 363 -22.48 42.57 12.56
C LEU A 363 -22.31 43.47 11.32
N ASP A 364 -21.77 42.94 10.22
CA ASP A 364 -21.54 43.68 8.95
C ASP A 364 -22.68 43.55 7.92
N LEU A 365 -23.85 42.99 8.30
CA LEU A 365 -25.06 43.00 7.47
C LEU A 365 -25.85 44.33 7.54
N ALA A 366 -25.17 45.45 7.71
CA ALA A 366 -25.76 46.78 7.67
C ALA A 366 -25.20 47.55 6.48
N ASP A 367 -25.73 47.25 5.29
CA ASP A 367 -26.01 48.20 4.21
C ASP A 367 -26.72 47.44 3.06
N MET A 368 -28.03 47.22 3.26
CA MET A 368 -28.99 46.91 2.19
C MET A 368 -30.07 47.98 2.16
#